data_AF-A0A285VAM2-F1
#
_entry.id   AF-A0A285VAM2-F1
#
_cell.length_a   1.000
_cell.length_b   1.000
_cell.length_c   1.000
_cell.angle_alpha   90.00
_cell.angle_beta   90.00
_cell.angle_gamma   90.00
#
_symmetry.space_group_name_H-M   'P 1'
#
loop_
_entity.id
_entity.type
_entity.pdbx_description
1 polymer ?
#
loop_
_entity_poly.entity_id
_entity_poly.type
_entity_poly.pdbx_seq_one_letter_code
_entity_poly.pdbx_strand_id
1 'polypeptide(L)'
;MTVSMIDTTLDLRKDTSGDPDGHSLTLRRYHQLLWSKALPGGAPFDLEVAGRKGRYFLRHTSALGDFKLSSDAITTRLHRQIPRIVAQTRPEELPADPGYTIGSSLLFPKTRRSGRQTINQVRGTNRKISDRFDLTLECIRRHYLGQGSPLSETLSAYSDFFGLFEGFPGYVAFWLLDDLVEDGEVRFWLPFDDFKGGAMPTDVPSYVSYMWARDRFISARNARIAADPRARVVANNDDVDPGQTQSS
;
A
#
# COMPACT_ATOMS: atom_id res chain seq x y z
N MET A 1 10.43 18.03 -22.56
CA MET A 1 9.68 16.80 -22.26
C MET A 1 10.22 16.22 -20.96
N THR A 2 9.50 16.34 -19.85
CA THR A 2 9.88 15.70 -18.59
C THR A 2 9.13 14.38 -18.52
N VAL A 3 9.82 13.27 -18.78
CA VAL A 3 9.26 11.94 -18.55
C VAL A 3 9.12 11.79 -17.04
N SER A 4 7.89 11.70 -16.52
CA SER A 4 7.67 11.39 -15.11
C SER A 4 7.69 9.88 -14.98
N MET A 5 8.91 9.33 -14.87
CA MET A 5 9.12 7.91 -14.67
C MET A 5 9.11 7.57 -13.18
N ILE A 6 8.43 6.48 -12.81
CA ILE A 6 8.47 5.95 -11.45
C ILE A 6 9.76 5.14 -11.30
N ASP A 7 10.64 5.60 -10.41
CA ASP A 7 11.83 4.85 -10.02
C ASP A 7 11.44 3.84 -8.93
N THR A 8 11.34 2.57 -9.31
CA THR A 8 11.00 1.48 -8.40
C THR A 8 12.17 1.03 -7.53
N THR A 9 13.36 1.60 -7.72
CA THR A 9 14.57 1.33 -6.94
C THR A 9 14.86 2.40 -5.88
N LEU A 10 14.15 3.53 -5.94
CA LEU A 10 14.32 4.63 -5.01
C LEU A 10 13.87 4.25 -3.59
N ASP A 11 14.79 4.33 -2.63
CA ASP A 11 14.49 4.21 -1.20
C ASP A 11 13.94 5.54 -0.66
N LEU A 12 12.63 5.62 -0.54
CA LEU A 12 11.88 6.83 -0.17
C LEU A 12 12.14 7.28 1.27
N ARG A 13 12.76 6.45 2.12
CA ARG A 13 13.28 6.89 3.43
C ARG A 13 14.36 7.97 3.30
N LYS A 14 15.05 8.04 2.16
CA LYS A 14 16.10 9.02 1.89
C LYS A 14 15.57 10.33 1.30
N ASP A 15 14.31 10.35 0.86
CA ASP A 15 13.65 11.51 0.24
C ASP A 15 13.17 12.55 1.28
N THR A 16 13.12 12.18 2.56
CA THR A 16 12.60 13.04 3.64
C THR A 16 13.30 12.74 4.96
N SER A 17 13.37 13.73 5.86
CA SER A 17 13.85 13.55 7.24
C SER A 17 12.81 12.94 8.18
N GLY A 18 11.56 12.82 7.75
CA GLY A 18 10.45 12.23 8.50
C GLY A 18 9.86 10.99 7.82
N ASP A 19 8.72 10.52 8.33
CA ASP A 19 7.99 9.39 7.74
C ASP A 19 7.60 9.67 6.26
N PRO A 20 8.09 8.86 5.30
CA PRO A 20 7.82 9.08 3.87
C PRO A 20 6.33 9.14 3.53
N ASP A 21 5.49 8.36 4.21
CA ASP A 21 4.05 8.33 3.94
C ASP A 21 3.35 9.68 4.16
N GLY A 22 3.83 10.45 5.13
CA GLY A 22 3.33 11.81 5.39
C GLY A 22 4.06 12.90 4.59
N HIS A 23 5.35 12.71 4.30
CA HIS A 23 6.24 13.81 3.94
C HIS A 23 6.77 13.75 2.51
N SER A 24 7.06 12.56 1.98
CA SER A 24 7.68 12.41 0.65
C SER A 24 6.75 12.93 -0.45
N LEU A 25 7.23 13.92 -1.22
CA LEU A 25 6.53 14.41 -2.41
C LEU A 25 6.64 13.39 -3.55
N THR A 26 7.78 12.69 -3.63
CA THR A 26 8.04 11.66 -4.63
C THR A 26 7.08 10.48 -4.49
N LEU A 27 6.91 9.93 -3.29
CA LEU A 27 5.95 8.86 -2.99
C LEU A 27 4.51 9.29 -3.34
N ARG A 28 4.15 10.53 -2.97
CA ARG A 28 2.83 11.10 -3.32
C ARG A 28 2.60 11.11 -4.82
N ARG A 29 3.60 11.56 -5.59
CA ARG A 29 3.52 11.63 -7.05
C ARG A 29 3.42 10.23 -7.66
N TYR A 30 4.18 9.27 -7.16
CA TYR A 30 4.11 7.88 -7.60
C TYR A 30 2.72 7.27 -7.37
N HIS A 31 2.13 7.50 -6.18
CA HIS A 31 0.76 7.09 -5.92
C HIS A 31 -0.25 7.75 -6.86
N GLN A 32 -0.13 9.04 -7.10
CA GLN A 32 -1.01 9.74 -8.02
C GLN A 32 -0.93 9.14 -9.44
N LEU A 33 0.27 8.89 -9.96
CA LEU A 33 0.48 8.35 -11.30
C LEU A 33 -0.02 6.91 -11.45
N LEU A 34 0.23 6.04 -10.46
CA LEU A 34 -0.16 4.63 -10.55
C LEU A 34 -1.65 4.42 -10.37
N TRP A 35 -2.25 5.17 -9.45
CA TRP A 35 -3.58 4.90 -8.96
C TRP A 35 -4.64 5.83 -9.55
N SER A 36 -4.26 6.90 -10.25
CA SER A 36 -5.17 7.63 -11.14
C SER A 36 -5.40 6.86 -12.43
N LYS A 37 -6.34 5.92 -12.39
CA LYS A 37 -6.66 5.00 -13.49
C LYS A 37 -8.11 4.56 -13.44
N ALA A 38 -8.59 3.92 -14.51
CA ALA A 38 -9.92 3.33 -14.50
C ALA A 38 -10.08 2.26 -13.40
N LEU A 39 -11.20 2.34 -12.67
CA LEU A 39 -11.69 1.26 -11.82
C LEU A 39 -12.09 0.05 -12.68
N PRO A 40 -12.27 -1.14 -12.08
CA PRO A 40 -12.80 -2.32 -12.79
C PRO A 40 -14.10 -2.03 -13.57
N GLY A 41 -15.01 -1.25 -12.99
CA GLY A 41 -16.24 -0.81 -13.66
C GLY A 41 -16.05 0.28 -14.75
N GLY A 42 -14.81 0.61 -15.12
CA GLY A 42 -14.47 1.54 -16.19
C GLY A 42 -14.48 3.03 -15.81
N ALA A 43 -15.10 3.40 -14.70
CA ALA A 43 -15.11 4.78 -14.21
C ALA A 43 -13.69 5.27 -13.84
N PRO A 44 -13.34 6.54 -14.13
CA PRO A 44 -12.03 7.07 -13.78
C PRO A 44 -11.87 7.22 -12.25
N PHE A 45 -10.71 6.85 -11.72
CA PHE A 45 -10.33 7.04 -10.31
C PHE A 45 -9.27 8.12 -10.16
N ASP A 46 -9.56 9.35 -10.57
CA ASP A 46 -8.58 10.43 -10.51
C ASP A 46 -8.25 10.82 -9.06
N LEU A 47 -6.95 10.97 -8.78
CA LEU A 47 -6.44 11.35 -7.46
C LEU A 47 -5.85 12.75 -7.48
N GLU A 48 -6.37 13.60 -6.61
CA GLU A 48 -5.87 14.94 -6.39
C GLU A 48 -5.07 15.02 -5.10
N VAL A 49 -3.97 15.77 -5.11
CA VAL A 49 -3.22 16.06 -3.89
C VAL A 49 -4.00 17.08 -3.06
N ALA A 50 -4.26 16.74 -1.80
CA ALA A 50 -4.97 17.60 -0.87
C ALA A 50 -4.30 17.62 0.52
N GLY A 51 -4.70 18.58 1.35
CA GLY A 51 -4.19 18.76 2.71
C GLY A 51 -3.12 19.85 2.82
N ARG A 52 -2.33 19.79 3.90
CA ARG A 52 -1.27 20.77 4.22
C ARG A 52 0.07 20.05 4.39
N LYS A 53 1.17 20.79 4.36
CA LYS A 53 2.54 20.27 4.55
C LYS A 53 2.64 19.34 5.77
N GLY A 54 3.15 18.13 5.56
CA GLY A 54 3.28 17.07 6.58
C GLY A 54 2.00 16.29 6.91
N ARG A 55 0.84 16.63 6.30
CA ARG A 55 -0.45 15.96 6.51
C ARG A 55 -1.23 15.78 5.21
N TYR A 56 -0.51 15.68 4.10
CA TYR A 56 -1.15 15.51 2.81
C TYR A 56 -1.89 14.17 2.72
N PHE A 57 -2.80 14.11 1.76
CA PHE A 57 -3.50 12.91 1.37
C PHE A 57 -3.87 13.02 -0.10
N LEU A 58 -4.24 11.90 -0.70
CA LEU A 58 -4.83 11.88 -2.02
C LEU A 58 -6.34 11.83 -1.86
N ARG A 59 -7.06 12.62 -2.65
CA ARG A 59 -8.53 12.65 -2.64
C ARG A 59 -9.04 12.18 -3.99
N HIS A 60 -9.99 11.25 -3.96
CA HIS A 60 -10.86 10.97 -5.08
C HIS A 60 -12.22 11.58 -4.79
N THR A 61 -12.84 12.28 -5.74
CA THR A 61 -14.23 12.75 -5.64
C THR A 61 -14.92 12.51 -6.97
N SER A 62 -15.99 11.72 -6.95
CA SER A 62 -16.83 11.45 -8.12
C SER A 62 -18.25 11.07 -7.69
N ALA A 63 -19.10 10.70 -8.65
CA ALA A 63 -20.42 10.11 -8.35
C ALA A 63 -20.33 8.79 -7.56
N LEU A 64 -19.17 8.12 -7.56
CA LEU A 64 -18.93 6.89 -6.80
C LEU A 64 -18.57 7.17 -5.32
N GLY A 65 -18.28 8.42 -4.96
CA GLY A 65 -18.03 8.85 -3.59
C GLY A 65 -16.87 9.83 -3.44
N ASP A 66 -16.62 10.22 -2.18
CA ASP A 66 -15.51 11.06 -1.75
C ASP A 66 -14.59 10.27 -0.81
N PHE A 67 -13.39 9.97 -1.30
CA PHE A 67 -12.43 9.14 -0.60
C PHE A 67 -11.15 9.92 -0.33
N LYS A 68 -10.83 10.09 0.95
CA LYS A 68 -9.53 10.59 1.40
C LYS A 68 -8.64 9.40 1.68
N LEU A 69 -7.50 9.33 1.01
CA LEU A 69 -6.58 8.21 1.03
C LEU A 69 -5.20 8.62 1.55
N SER A 70 -4.62 7.83 2.44
CA SER A 70 -3.24 8.00 2.89
C SER A 70 -2.40 6.80 2.48
N SER A 71 -1.15 7.08 2.09
CA SER A 71 -0.10 6.06 1.97
C SER A 71 0.16 5.42 3.32
N ASP A 72 0.49 4.15 3.29
CA ASP A 72 1.00 3.43 4.45
C ASP A 72 1.84 2.24 3.98
N ALA A 73 2.84 1.89 4.77
CA ALA A 73 3.67 0.74 4.52
C ALA A 73 2.84 -0.56 4.64
N ILE A 74 2.94 -1.39 3.61
CA ILE A 74 2.39 -2.76 3.59
C ILE A 74 3.48 -3.81 3.79
N THR A 75 4.72 -3.38 4.03
CA THR A 75 5.82 -4.29 4.37
C THR A 75 6.58 -3.74 5.55
N THR A 76 6.82 -4.58 6.55
CA THR A 76 7.50 -4.20 7.80
C THR A 76 8.65 -5.17 8.07
N ARG A 77 9.72 -4.70 8.71
CA ARG A 77 10.86 -5.57 9.11
C ARG A 77 10.70 -6.11 10.53
N LEU A 78 9.59 -5.77 11.21
CA LEU A 78 9.21 -6.24 12.55
C LEU A 78 10.20 -5.92 13.68
N HIS A 79 11.12 -4.97 13.47
CA HIS A 79 12.18 -4.62 14.42
C HIS A 79 11.66 -4.16 15.79
N ARG A 80 10.48 -3.54 15.82
CA ARG A 80 9.85 -3.08 17.07
C ARG A 80 9.05 -4.17 17.76
N GLN A 81 8.51 -5.11 16.99
CA GLN A 81 7.57 -6.12 17.47
C GLN A 81 8.30 -7.35 18.04
N ILE A 82 9.44 -7.73 17.45
CA ILE A 82 10.24 -8.90 17.86
C ILE A 82 11.74 -8.58 18.02
N PRO A 83 12.11 -7.56 18.82
CA PRO A 83 13.49 -7.06 18.90
C PRO A 83 14.51 -8.13 19.33
N ARG A 84 14.09 -9.10 20.16
CA ARG A 84 14.97 -10.19 20.61
C ARG A 84 15.36 -11.14 19.48
N ILE A 85 14.41 -11.53 18.64
CA ILE A 85 14.65 -12.43 17.49
C ILE A 85 15.53 -11.70 16.46
N VAL A 86 15.20 -10.44 16.19
CA VAL A 86 15.96 -9.59 15.26
C VAL A 86 17.42 -9.46 15.70
N ALA A 87 17.68 -9.23 16.99
CA ALA A 87 19.03 -9.13 17.53
C ALA A 87 19.83 -10.45 17.51
N GLN A 88 19.15 -11.60 17.51
CA GLN A 88 19.77 -12.92 17.42
C GLN A 88 20.03 -13.36 15.96
N THR A 89 19.40 -12.70 14.99
CA THR A 89 19.51 -13.08 13.59
C THR A 89 20.79 -12.50 13.00
N ARG A 90 21.60 -13.36 12.38
CA ARG A 90 22.85 -12.90 11.77
C ARG A 90 22.57 -12.20 10.43
N PRO A 91 23.23 -11.07 10.11
CA PRO A 91 22.96 -10.31 8.90
C PRO A 91 23.09 -11.13 7.60
N GLU A 92 23.98 -12.11 7.55
CA GLU A 92 24.19 -12.99 6.39
C GLU A 92 23.03 -13.95 6.09
N GLU A 93 22.12 -14.15 7.06
CA GLU A 93 20.92 -14.99 6.87
C GLU A 93 19.78 -14.21 6.19
N LEU A 94 19.86 -12.87 6.20
CA LEU A 94 18.81 -11.99 5.71
C LEU A 94 19.02 -11.65 4.22
N PRO A 95 17.93 -11.49 3.45
CA PRO A 95 18.02 -10.93 2.11
C PRO A 95 18.50 -9.47 2.16
N ALA A 96 19.07 -9.00 1.06
CA ALA A 96 19.38 -7.58 0.88
C ALA A 96 18.11 -6.73 1.02
N ASP A 97 18.15 -5.66 1.82
CA ASP A 97 17.00 -4.77 2.02
C ASP A 97 16.68 -4.02 0.72
N PRO A 98 15.51 -4.25 0.09
CA PRO A 98 15.10 -3.47 -1.08
C PRO A 98 14.79 -2.00 -0.71
N GLY A 99 14.68 -1.69 0.58
CA GLY A 99 14.34 -0.39 1.11
C GLY A 99 12.85 -0.09 1.10
N TYR A 100 12.48 1.17 1.35
CA TYR A 100 11.09 1.61 1.26
C TYR A 100 10.81 2.15 -0.13
N THR A 101 10.35 1.27 -1.01
CA THR A 101 10.04 1.60 -2.42
C THR A 101 8.54 1.78 -2.60
N ILE A 102 8.09 2.21 -3.78
CA ILE A 102 6.66 2.29 -4.09
C ILE A 102 5.94 0.92 -3.99
N GLY A 103 6.65 -0.19 -4.26
CA GLY A 103 6.13 -1.54 -4.07
C GLY A 103 5.91 -1.90 -2.59
N SER A 104 6.48 -1.13 -1.66
CA SER A 104 6.35 -1.34 -0.21
C SER A 104 5.14 -0.61 0.41
N SER A 105 4.38 0.17 -0.35
CA SER A 105 3.27 0.98 0.17
C SER A 105 1.96 0.81 -0.62
N LEU A 106 0.86 1.22 0.00
CA LEU A 106 -0.49 1.20 -0.59
C LEU A 106 -1.33 2.35 -0.04
N LEU A 107 -2.42 2.69 -0.73
CA LEU A 107 -3.36 3.72 -0.28
C LEU A 107 -4.55 3.10 0.44
N PHE A 108 -4.86 3.62 1.64
CA PHE A 108 -6.06 3.24 2.38
C PHE A 108 -6.92 4.45 2.73
N PRO A 109 -8.24 4.27 2.87
CA PRO A 109 -9.12 5.27 3.47
C PRO A 109 -8.59 5.77 4.82
N LYS A 110 -8.37 7.09 4.91
CA LYS A 110 -7.80 7.73 6.11
C LYS A 110 -8.83 8.29 7.08
N THR A 111 -10.06 8.51 6.60
CA THR A 111 -11.13 9.11 7.41
C THR A 111 -11.72 8.04 8.32
N ARG A 112 -11.70 8.25 9.64
CA ARG A 112 -12.42 7.37 10.58
C ARG A 112 -13.91 7.36 10.25
N ARG A 113 -14.53 6.18 10.32
CA ARG A 113 -15.95 5.99 10.02
C ARG A 113 -16.64 5.27 11.16
N SER A 114 -17.86 5.70 11.47
CA SER A 114 -18.71 5.09 12.49
C SER A 114 -18.03 4.94 13.85
N GLY A 115 -17.22 5.94 14.25
CA GLY A 115 -16.44 5.93 15.50
C GLY A 115 -15.30 4.89 15.55
N ARG A 116 -15.08 4.12 14.48
CA ARG A 116 -14.07 3.06 14.42
C ARG A 116 -12.69 3.60 14.07
N GLN A 117 -11.68 2.84 14.49
CA GLN A 117 -10.30 3.02 14.04
C GLN A 117 -10.20 2.82 12.52
N THR A 118 -9.21 3.44 11.88
CA THR A 118 -8.95 3.22 10.45
C THR A 118 -8.35 1.84 10.20
N ILE A 119 -8.39 1.38 8.94
CA ILE A 119 -7.77 0.10 8.54
C ILE A 119 -6.30 0.05 8.97
N ASN A 120 -5.55 1.12 8.72
CA ASN A 120 -4.14 1.24 9.11
C ASN A 120 -3.94 1.10 10.63
N GLN A 121 -4.79 1.76 11.43
CA GLN A 121 -4.70 1.68 12.89
C GLN A 121 -4.98 0.26 13.41
N VAL A 122 -6.00 -0.43 12.88
CA VAL A 122 -6.34 -1.78 13.33
C VAL A 122 -5.30 -2.79 12.86
N ARG A 123 -4.77 -2.64 11.64
CA ARG A 123 -3.70 -3.49 11.10
C ARG A 123 -2.47 -3.51 12.02
N GLY A 124 -2.04 -2.36 12.53
CA GLY A 124 -0.86 -2.25 13.40
C GLY A 124 -1.09 -2.62 14.87
N THR A 125 -2.33 -2.56 15.35
CA THR A 125 -2.64 -2.84 16.78
C THR A 125 -3.24 -4.23 17.01
N ASN A 126 -3.81 -4.86 15.99
CA ASN A 126 -4.41 -6.18 16.10
C ASN A 126 -3.32 -7.28 16.02
N ARG A 127 -3.08 -7.98 17.13
CA ARG A 127 -2.04 -9.03 17.25
C ARG A 127 -2.22 -10.23 16.30
N LYS A 128 -3.43 -10.44 15.77
CA LYS A 128 -3.72 -11.49 14.77
C LYS A 128 -3.28 -11.10 13.36
N ILE A 129 -2.88 -9.85 13.14
CA ILE A 129 -2.44 -9.32 11.85
C ILE A 129 -1.08 -8.67 12.01
N SER A 130 -0.99 -7.69 12.91
CA SER A 130 0.29 -7.25 13.46
C SER A 130 1.19 -6.69 12.34
N ASP A 131 0.60 -5.84 11.49
CA ASP A 131 1.19 -5.26 10.26
C ASP A 131 1.59 -6.22 9.14
N ARG A 132 1.24 -7.51 9.24
CA ARG A 132 1.38 -8.44 8.12
C ARG A 132 0.34 -8.19 7.05
N PHE A 133 0.79 -7.76 5.88
CA PHE A 133 -0.10 -7.43 4.79
C PHE A 133 -0.68 -8.65 4.09
N ASP A 134 0.01 -9.80 4.04
CA ASP A 134 -0.58 -11.07 3.59
C ASP A 134 -1.83 -11.43 4.41
N LEU A 135 -1.76 -11.30 5.75
CA LEU A 135 -2.92 -11.49 6.62
C LEU A 135 -4.00 -10.41 6.46
N THR A 136 -3.60 -9.17 6.17
CA THR A 136 -4.53 -8.07 5.86
C THR A 136 -5.26 -8.33 4.54
N LEU A 137 -4.56 -8.82 3.53
CA LEU A 137 -5.10 -9.15 2.23
C LEU A 137 -6.08 -10.32 2.33
N GLU A 138 -5.80 -11.32 3.18
CA GLU A 138 -6.76 -12.39 3.47
C GLU A 138 -8.02 -11.86 4.17
N CYS A 139 -7.90 -10.87 5.07
CA CYS A 139 -9.09 -10.21 5.64
C CYS A 139 -9.92 -9.50 4.55
N ILE A 140 -9.25 -8.86 3.58
CA ILE A 140 -9.91 -8.20 2.43
C ILE A 140 -10.58 -9.25 1.53
N ARG A 141 -9.90 -10.37 1.24
CA ARG A 141 -10.49 -11.49 0.48
C ARG A 141 -11.75 -12.00 1.16
N ARG A 142 -11.68 -12.27 2.47
CA ARG A 142 -12.85 -12.69 3.27
C ARG A 142 -13.97 -11.67 3.28
N HIS A 143 -13.66 -10.37 3.29
CA HIS A 143 -14.66 -9.32 3.19
C HIS A 143 -15.48 -9.43 1.89
N TYR A 144 -14.82 -9.64 0.75
CA TYR A 144 -15.52 -9.86 -0.53
C TYR A 144 -16.32 -11.18 -0.57
N LEU A 145 -15.90 -12.19 0.19
CA LEU A 145 -16.62 -13.47 0.32
C LEU A 145 -17.72 -13.45 1.41
N GLY A 146 -17.91 -12.35 2.13
CA GLY A 146 -18.84 -12.27 3.26
C GLY A 146 -18.43 -13.13 4.47
N GLN A 147 -17.14 -13.45 4.60
CA GLN A 147 -16.58 -14.30 5.65
C GLN A 147 -16.01 -13.50 6.83
N GLY A 148 -15.92 -14.15 7.99
CA GLY A 148 -15.36 -13.57 9.22
C GLY A 148 -13.82 -13.46 9.19
N SER A 149 -13.31 -12.33 9.68
CA SER A 149 -11.88 -12.06 9.85
C SER A 149 -11.62 -11.10 11.02
N PRO A 150 -10.36 -10.96 11.48
CA PRO A 150 -10.02 -9.98 12.51
C PRO A 150 -10.26 -8.51 12.11
N LEU A 151 -10.51 -8.20 10.83
CA LEU A 151 -10.87 -6.85 10.36
C LEU A 151 -12.32 -6.72 9.90
N SER A 152 -13.19 -7.72 10.11
CA SER A 152 -14.56 -7.70 9.55
C SER A 152 -15.31 -6.40 9.83
N GLU A 153 -15.37 -5.95 11.09
CA GLU A 153 -16.05 -4.71 11.42
C GLU A 153 -15.40 -3.46 10.81
N THR A 154 -14.06 -3.45 10.77
CA THR A 154 -13.31 -2.33 10.21
C THR A 154 -13.53 -2.23 8.71
N LEU A 155 -13.40 -3.33 7.97
CA LEU A 155 -13.58 -3.36 6.51
C LEU A 155 -15.03 -3.05 6.12
N SER A 156 -16.02 -3.54 6.85
CA SER A 156 -17.44 -3.20 6.62
C SER A 156 -17.75 -1.72 6.76
N ALA A 157 -17.00 -0.95 7.56
CA ALA A 157 -17.15 0.50 7.65
C ALA A 157 -16.66 1.26 6.38
N TYR A 158 -15.92 0.59 5.51
CA TYR A 158 -15.39 1.10 4.24
C TYR A 158 -15.91 0.28 3.04
N SER A 159 -17.10 -0.33 3.15
CA SER A 159 -17.68 -1.18 2.10
C SER A 159 -17.89 -0.47 0.77
N ASP A 160 -18.18 0.83 0.80
CA ASP A 160 -18.24 1.70 -0.39
C ASP A 160 -16.89 1.77 -1.13
N PHE A 161 -15.78 1.91 -0.40
CA PHE A 161 -14.44 1.92 -0.96
C PHE A 161 -14.08 0.55 -1.55
N PHE A 162 -14.36 -0.53 -0.83
CA PHE A 162 -14.12 -1.88 -1.36
C PHE A 162 -15.05 -2.21 -2.54
N GLY A 163 -16.26 -1.66 -2.56
CA GLY A 163 -17.21 -1.78 -3.66
C GLY A 163 -16.71 -1.22 -4.99
N LEU A 164 -15.80 -0.23 -4.97
CA LEU A 164 -15.18 0.35 -6.17
C LEU A 164 -14.46 -0.68 -7.05
N PHE A 165 -14.03 -1.80 -6.46
CA PHE A 165 -13.20 -2.80 -7.13
C PHE A 165 -13.99 -4.03 -7.60
N GLU A 166 -15.32 -4.06 -7.41
CA GLU A 166 -16.27 -5.11 -7.83
C GLU A 166 -16.02 -6.52 -7.26
N GLY A 167 -14.84 -6.79 -6.67
CA GLY A 167 -14.47 -8.06 -6.09
C GLY A 167 -13.00 -8.13 -5.72
N PHE A 168 -12.61 -9.23 -5.07
CA PHE A 168 -11.21 -9.45 -4.69
C PHE A 168 -10.24 -9.45 -5.89
N PRO A 169 -10.54 -10.08 -7.05
CA PRO A 169 -9.68 -10.00 -8.22
C PRO A 169 -9.49 -8.57 -8.73
N GLY A 170 -10.56 -7.77 -8.75
CA GLY A 170 -10.50 -6.37 -9.15
C GLY A 170 -9.68 -5.52 -8.19
N TYR A 171 -9.76 -5.79 -6.87
CA TYR A 171 -8.92 -5.15 -5.86
C TYR A 171 -7.43 -5.47 -6.08
N VAL A 172 -7.13 -6.76 -6.27
CA VAL A 172 -5.75 -7.24 -6.49
C VAL A 172 -5.15 -6.63 -7.76
N ALA A 173 -5.88 -6.67 -8.87
CA ALA A 173 -5.43 -6.13 -10.14
C ALA A 173 -5.26 -4.60 -10.09
N PHE A 174 -6.19 -3.89 -9.45
CA PHE A 174 -6.10 -2.43 -9.33
C PHE A 174 -4.86 -2.02 -8.52
N TRP A 175 -4.53 -2.72 -7.43
CA TRP A 175 -3.40 -2.35 -6.59
C TRP A 175 -2.07 -3.02 -6.96
N LEU A 176 -2.05 -3.80 -8.06
CA LEU A 176 -0.90 -4.57 -8.53
C LEU A 176 -0.37 -5.50 -7.42
N LEU A 177 -1.26 -6.33 -6.87
CA LEU A 177 -0.99 -7.24 -5.75
C LEU A 177 -0.91 -8.72 -6.17
N ASP A 178 -0.88 -9.00 -7.47
CA ASP A 178 -0.93 -10.36 -8.01
C ASP A 178 0.18 -11.26 -7.44
N ASP A 179 1.32 -10.68 -7.08
CA ASP A 179 2.46 -11.43 -6.53
C ASP A 179 2.22 -11.99 -5.11
N LEU A 180 1.08 -11.64 -4.48
CA LEU A 180 0.56 -12.24 -3.24
C LEU A 180 -0.64 -13.16 -3.45
N VAL A 181 -1.04 -13.45 -4.69
CA VAL A 181 -2.24 -14.24 -4.98
C VAL A 181 -1.92 -15.39 -5.94
N GLU A 182 -2.48 -16.56 -5.66
CA GLU A 182 -2.39 -17.75 -6.50
C GLU A 182 -3.74 -18.47 -6.46
N ASP A 183 -4.32 -18.75 -7.63
CA ASP A 183 -5.62 -19.41 -7.77
C ASP A 183 -6.75 -18.76 -6.95
N GLY A 184 -6.70 -17.43 -6.79
CA GLY A 184 -7.67 -16.66 -6.01
C GLY A 184 -7.46 -16.68 -4.49
N GLU A 185 -6.42 -17.37 -4.02
CA GLU A 185 -6.02 -17.47 -2.62
C GLU A 185 -4.78 -16.63 -2.32
N VAL A 186 -4.67 -16.17 -1.07
CA VAL A 186 -3.51 -15.36 -0.64
C VAL A 186 -2.31 -16.25 -0.35
N ARG A 187 -1.16 -15.91 -0.93
CA ARG A 187 0.14 -16.50 -0.58
C ARG A 187 0.66 -15.87 0.71
N PHE A 188 0.66 -16.66 1.78
CA PHE A 188 1.14 -16.23 3.09
C PHE A 188 2.67 -16.25 3.20
N TRP A 189 3.22 -15.30 3.95
CA TRP A 189 4.66 -15.20 4.21
C TRP A 189 5.15 -16.18 5.30
N LEU A 190 4.22 -16.73 6.08
CA LEU A 190 4.42 -17.76 7.09
C LEU A 190 3.22 -18.72 7.06
N PRO A 191 3.33 -19.93 7.63
CA PRO A 191 2.19 -20.84 7.75
C PRO A 191 0.96 -20.14 8.33
N PHE A 192 -0.19 -20.33 7.68
CA PHE A 192 -1.44 -19.70 8.05
C PHE A 192 -2.34 -20.69 8.79
N ASP A 193 -2.85 -20.26 9.94
CA ASP A 193 -3.62 -21.11 10.86
C ASP A 193 -5.07 -20.63 11.05
N ASP A 194 -5.61 -19.91 10.07
CA ASP A 194 -6.97 -19.34 10.14
C ASP A 194 -7.13 -18.32 11.29
N PHE A 195 -6.11 -17.47 11.50
CA PHE A 195 -6.08 -16.43 12.54
C PHE A 195 -6.25 -16.96 13.98
N LYS A 196 -5.87 -18.21 14.22
CA LYS A 196 -5.94 -18.85 15.55
C LYS A 196 -4.76 -18.43 16.43
N GLY A 197 -3.57 -18.30 15.85
CA GLY A 197 -2.33 -17.97 16.52
C GLY A 197 -1.91 -16.51 16.37
N GLY A 198 -0.67 -16.24 16.79
CA GLY A 198 -0.04 -14.93 16.63
C GLY A 198 0.49 -14.75 15.20
N ALA A 199 0.42 -13.53 14.69
CA ALA A 199 0.92 -13.20 13.36
C ALA A 199 2.46 -13.16 13.27
N MET A 200 3.16 -13.02 14.38
CA MET A 200 4.59 -12.74 14.41
C MET A 200 5.42 -14.03 14.28
N PRO A 201 6.62 -13.95 13.66
CA PRO A 201 7.65 -14.98 13.82
C PRO A 201 7.95 -15.24 15.29
N THR A 202 8.20 -16.50 15.65
CA THR A 202 8.43 -16.94 17.03
C THR A 202 9.89 -17.30 17.32
N ASP A 203 10.71 -17.42 16.29
CA ASP A 203 12.12 -17.80 16.35
C ASP A 203 12.91 -17.21 15.16
N VAL A 204 14.24 -17.38 15.18
CA VAL A 204 15.13 -16.89 14.10
C VAL A 204 14.77 -17.52 12.74
N PRO A 205 14.58 -18.85 12.60
CA PRO A 205 14.25 -19.44 11.30
C PRO A 205 12.94 -18.91 10.67
N SER A 206 11.89 -18.73 11.47
CA SER A 206 10.63 -18.14 11.00
C SER A 206 10.80 -16.66 10.64
N TYR A 207 11.62 -15.91 11.37
CA TYR A 207 11.92 -14.52 11.03
C TYR A 207 12.69 -14.41 9.70
N VAL A 208 13.70 -15.24 9.50
CA VAL A 208 14.46 -15.29 8.24
C VAL A 208 13.52 -15.66 7.08
N SER A 209 12.68 -16.68 7.24
CA SER A 209 11.69 -17.08 6.23
C SER A 209 10.71 -15.95 5.89
N TYR A 210 10.21 -15.25 6.90
CA TYR A 210 9.36 -14.07 6.73
C TYR A 210 10.07 -12.98 5.92
N MET A 211 11.33 -12.67 6.24
CA MET A 211 12.10 -11.62 5.56
C MET A 211 12.33 -11.96 4.07
N TRP A 212 12.64 -13.21 3.74
CA TRP A 212 12.77 -13.66 2.36
C TRP A 212 11.45 -13.57 1.58
N ALA A 213 10.34 -14.01 2.17
CA ALA A 213 9.02 -13.95 1.53
C ALA A 213 8.57 -12.49 1.30
N ARG A 214 8.75 -11.63 2.31
CA ARG A 214 8.50 -10.18 2.24
C ARG A 214 9.31 -9.54 1.10
N ASP A 215 10.62 -9.77 1.06
CA ASP A 215 11.51 -9.05 0.13
C ASP A 215 11.34 -9.56 -1.30
N ARG A 216 11.00 -10.85 -1.47
CA ARG A 216 10.55 -11.41 -2.75
C ARG A 216 9.29 -10.71 -3.26
N PHE A 217 8.28 -10.51 -2.39
CA PHE A 217 7.07 -9.77 -2.77
C PHE A 217 7.38 -8.34 -3.21
N ILE A 218 8.19 -7.59 -2.44
CA ILE A 218 8.56 -6.20 -2.80
C ILE A 218 9.22 -6.16 -4.17
N SER A 219 10.19 -7.06 -4.40
CA SER A 219 10.93 -7.12 -5.66
C SER A 219 10.02 -7.46 -6.84
N ALA A 220 9.13 -8.44 -6.68
CA ALA A 220 8.16 -8.83 -7.71
C ALA A 220 7.17 -7.70 -8.02
N ARG A 221 6.61 -7.07 -6.99
CA ARG A 221 5.68 -5.95 -7.15
C ARG A 221 6.35 -4.73 -7.77
N ASN A 222 7.60 -4.44 -7.44
CA ASN A 222 8.37 -3.38 -8.09
C ASN A 222 8.60 -3.67 -9.57
N ALA A 223 8.92 -4.92 -9.93
CA ALA A 223 9.04 -5.31 -11.33
C ALA A 223 7.70 -5.14 -12.09
N ARG A 224 6.59 -5.51 -11.46
CA ARG A 224 5.23 -5.31 -12.00
C ARG A 224 4.91 -3.83 -12.20
N ILE A 225 5.22 -2.99 -11.20
CA ILE A 225 5.04 -1.53 -11.30
C ILE A 225 5.90 -0.95 -12.43
N ALA A 226 7.17 -1.37 -12.56
CA ALA A 226 8.06 -0.88 -13.62
C ALA A 226 7.63 -1.28 -15.04
N ALA A 227 6.92 -2.41 -15.16
CA ALA A 227 6.32 -2.88 -16.40
C ALA A 227 4.97 -2.20 -16.71
N ASP A 228 4.34 -1.53 -15.74
CA ASP A 228 3.07 -0.83 -15.93
C ASP A 228 3.26 0.37 -16.87
N PRO A 229 2.48 0.52 -17.95
CA PRO A 229 2.61 1.64 -18.88
C PRO A 229 2.51 3.02 -18.21
N ARG A 230 1.77 3.13 -17.09
CA ARG A 230 1.63 4.36 -16.32
C ARG A 230 2.88 4.73 -15.52
N ALA A 231 3.80 3.80 -15.31
CA ALA A 231 5.09 4.12 -14.71
C ALA A 231 6.01 4.92 -15.63
N ARG A 232 5.61 5.14 -16.91
CA ARG A 232 6.41 5.81 -17.95
C ARG A 232 5.74 7.06 -18.54
N VAL A 233 4.82 7.71 -17.83
CA VAL A 233 4.02 8.80 -18.40
C VAL A 233 4.90 10.00 -18.77
N VAL A 234 4.93 10.32 -20.06
CA VAL A 234 5.45 11.58 -20.61
C VAL A 234 4.43 12.67 -20.27
N ALA A 235 4.81 13.66 -19.45
CA ALA A 235 3.97 14.83 -19.27
C ALA A 235 4.00 15.65 -20.58
N ASN A 236 2.84 15.79 -21.24
CA ASN A 236 2.64 16.89 -22.19
C ASN A 236 2.52 18.18 -21.37
N ASN A 237 3.41 19.12 -21.62
CA ASN A 237 3.39 20.44 -21.00
C ASN A 237 2.23 21.25 -21.59
N ASP A 238 1.03 21.12 -21.00
CA ASP A 238 -0.05 22.10 -21.18
C ASP A 238 -0.44 22.63 -19.79
N ASP A 239 0.49 23.32 -19.14
CA ASP A 239 0.18 24.33 -18.12
C ASP A 239 0.79 25.64 -18.61
N VAL A 240 -0.02 26.40 -19.35
CA VAL A 240 0.27 27.77 -19.78
C VAL A 240 0.17 28.67 -18.55
N ASP A 241 1.28 29.33 -18.25
CA ASP A 241 1.41 30.42 -17.30
C ASP A 241 0.44 31.58 -17.63
N PRO A 242 -0.54 31.94 -16.78
CA PRO A 242 -1.30 33.17 -16.93
C PRO A 242 -0.48 34.32 -16.33
N GLY A 243 0.62 34.65 -16.99
CA GLY A 243 1.66 35.54 -16.48
C GLY A 243 2.11 36.61 -17.47
N GLN A 244 1.21 37.21 -18.24
CA GLN A 244 1.49 38.49 -18.90
C GLN A 244 0.50 39.56 -18.45
N THR A 245 0.87 40.23 -17.36
CA THR A 245 0.48 41.61 -17.08
C THR A 245 1.15 42.50 -18.13
N GLN A 246 0.37 42.98 -19.09
CA GLN A 246 0.73 44.17 -19.85
C GLN A 246 0.57 45.38 -18.93
N SER A 247 1.67 46.08 -18.70
CA SER A 247 1.69 47.46 -18.22
C SER A 247 2.31 48.32 -19.32
N SER A 248 1.55 49.37 -19.65
CA SER A 248 1.76 50.56 -20.51
C SER A 248 3.05 50.73 -21.29
#